data_AF-A0A7K2VWP2-F1
#
_entry.id   AF-A0A7K2VWP2-F1
#
_cell.length_a   1.000
_cell.length_b   1.000
_cell.length_c   1.000
_cell.angle_alpha   90.00
_cell.angle_beta   90.00
_cell.angle_gamma   90.00
#
_symmetry.space_group_name_H-M   'P 1'
#
loop_
_entity.id
_entity.type
_entity.pdbx_description
1 polymer ?
#
loop_
_entity_poly.entity_id
_entity_poly.type
_entity_poly.pdbx_seq_one_letter_code
_entity_poly.pdbx_strand_id
1 'polypeptide(L)'
;MERYHTAHALLGSGIRKPLPSEDILFTQPWVYRWGLLFEYSITAYWVGDYGRSIVVCDELLSMNDLPEAVREQVEKNRVFAVEKSRESCRSADAGGVGQ
;
A
#
# COMPACT_ATOMS: atom_id res chain seq x y z
N MET A 1 -0.02 -16.84 4.03
CA MET A 1 0.49 -15.52 4.43
C MET A 1 1.83 -15.17 3.79
N GLU A 2 2.70 -16.14 3.51
CA GLU A 2 4.03 -15.91 2.91
C GLU A 2 4.01 -15.14 1.58
N ARG A 3 3.04 -15.41 0.70
CA ARG A 3 2.91 -14.72 -0.60
C ARG A 3 2.86 -13.19 -0.49
N TYR A 4 2.22 -12.66 0.56
CA TYR A 4 2.10 -11.22 0.75
C TYR A 4 3.40 -10.60 1.28
N HIS A 5 4.19 -11.35 2.05
CA HIS A 5 5.50 -10.88 2.53
C HIS A 5 6.50 -10.76 1.38
N THR A 6 6.56 -11.78 0.51
CA THR A 6 7.41 -11.71 -0.69
C THR A 6 6.97 -10.57 -1.62
N ALA A 7 5.66 -10.45 -1.89
CA ALA A 7 5.15 -9.36 -2.71
C ALA A 7 5.44 -7.98 -2.09
N HIS A 8 5.25 -7.82 -0.79
CA HIS A 8 5.55 -6.58 -0.07
C HIS A 8 7.03 -6.19 -0.19
N ALA A 9 7.95 -7.14 -0.02
CA ALA A 9 9.38 -6.89 -0.13
C ALA A 9 9.78 -6.48 -1.56
N LEU A 10 9.28 -7.20 -2.58
CA LEU A 10 9.55 -6.89 -3.98
C LEU A 10 8.98 -5.53 -4.38
N LEU A 11 7.71 -5.26 -4.06
CA LEU A 11 7.05 -3.99 -4.36
C LEU A 11 7.71 -2.82 -3.61
N GLY A 12 8.08 -3.01 -2.33
CA GLY A 12 8.78 -1.98 -1.56
C GLY A 12 10.13 -1.56 -2.17
N SER A 13 10.81 -2.48 -2.87
CA SER A 13 12.01 -2.18 -3.66
C SER A 13 11.73 -1.57 -5.03
N GLY A 14 10.53 -1.80 -5.58
CA GLY A 14 10.13 -1.43 -6.93
C GLY A 14 9.39 -0.09 -7.04
N ILE A 15 8.64 0.30 -6.02
CA ILE A 15 7.95 1.60 -5.98
C ILE A 15 8.95 2.74 -6.15
N ARG A 16 8.50 3.83 -6.80
CA ARG A 16 9.29 5.03 -7.12
C ARG A 16 10.47 4.81 -8.06
N LYS A 17 10.65 3.62 -8.62
CA LYS A 17 11.55 3.48 -9.77
C LYS A 17 10.97 4.27 -10.95
N PRO A 18 11.80 5.06 -11.66
CA PRO A 18 11.31 5.80 -12.81
C PRO A 18 10.89 4.84 -13.92
N LEU A 19 9.93 5.28 -14.73
CA LEU A 19 9.64 4.62 -16.01
C LEU A 19 10.94 4.58 -16.83
N PRO A 20 11.34 3.42 -17.39
CA PRO A 20 12.49 3.34 -18.28
C PRO A 20 12.34 4.29 -19.47
N SER A 21 13.38 5.07 -19.76
CA SER A 21 13.41 6.04 -20.86
C SER A 21 13.80 5.42 -22.21
N GLU A 22 14.44 4.24 -22.19
CA GLU A 22 14.89 3.50 -23.36
C GLU A 22 14.12 2.17 -23.47
N ASP A 23 13.96 1.64 -24.69
CA ASP A 23 13.32 0.35 -24.98
C ASP A 23 11.91 0.15 -24.39
N ILE A 24 11.04 1.15 -24.59
CA ILE A 24 9.67 1.22 -24.04
C ILE A 24 8.64 0.23 -24.63
N LEU A 25 9.08 -0.77 -25.40
CA LEU A 25 8.15 -1.76 -25.96
C LEU A 25 7.48 -2.56 -24.85
N PHE A 26 6.15 -2.69 -24.94
CA PHE A 26 5.29 -3.37 -23.96
C PHE A 26 5.29 -2.75 -22.55
N THR A 27 5.77 -1.50 -22.40
CA THR A 27 5.66 -0.78 -21.13
C THR A 27 4.25 -0.23 -20.92
N GLN A 28 3.82 -0.24 -19.66
CA GLN A 28 2.54 0.30 -19.23
C GLN A 28 2.81 1.43 -18.23
N PRO A 29 2.84 2.72 -18.65
CA PRO A 29 3.26 3.83 -17.79
C PRO A 29 2.47 3.95 -16.49
N TRP A 30 1.20 3.58 -16.51
CA TRP A 30 0.34 3.60 -15.32
C TRP A 30 0.84 2.68 -14.20
N VAL A 31 1.54 1.58 -14.52
CA VAL A 31 2.12 0.66 -13.54
C VAL A 31 3.16 1.38 -12.68
N TYR A 32 4.03 2.16 -13.31
CA TYR A 32 5.09 2.91 -12.63
C TYR A 32 4.55 4.15 -11.91
N ARG A 33 3.52 4.79 -12.46
CA ARG A 33 2.92 6.00 -11.86
C ARG A 33 2.16 5.70 -10.58
N TRP A 34 1.26 4.71 -10.60
CA TRP A 34 0.38 4.43 -9.46
C TRP A 34 0.15 2.94 -9.23
N GLY A 35 0.28 2.06 -10.23
CA GLY A 35 -0.03 0.63 -10.09
C GLY A 35 0.83 -0.09 -9.04
N LEU A 36 2.14 0.14 -9.04
CA LEU A 36 3.04 -0.43 -8.03
C LEU A 36 2.76 0.09 -6.62
N LEU A 37 2.42 1.38 -6.49
CA LEU A 37 2.03 2.00 -5.23
C LEU A 37 0.71 1.41 -4.72
N PHE A 38 -0.26 1.19 -5.61
CA PHE A 38 -1.54 0.57 -5.28
C PHE A 38 -1.36 -0.86 -4.75
N GLU A 39 -0.61 -1.70 -5.45
CA GLU A 39 -0.33 -3.07 -4.97
C GLU A 39 0.50 -3.07 -3.67
N TYR A 40 1.39 -2.09 -3.51
CA TYR A 40 2.16 -1.96 -2.29
C TYR A 40 1.28 -1.61 -1.07
N SER A 41 0.25 -0.77 -1.24
CA SER A 41 -0.67 -0.44 -0.14
C SER A 41 -1.46 -1.66 0.33
N ILE A 42 -1.85 -2.53 -0.60
CA ILE A 42 -2.56 -3.79 -0.32
C ILE A 42 -1.65 -4.78 0.40
N THR A 43 -0.45 -4.99 -0.14
CA THR A 43 0.49 -5.95 0.48
C THR A 43 0.96 -5.49 1.86
N ALA A 44 1.16 -4.18 2.07
CA ALA A 44 1.45 -3.59 3.38
C ALA A 44 0.36 -3.93 4.43
N TYR A 45 -0.92 -3.83 4.04
CA TYR A 45 -2.03 -4.23 4.91
C TYR A 45 -1.96 -5.72 5.29
N TRP A 46 -1.74 -6.61 4.31
CA TRP A 46 -1.76 -8.05 4.54
C TRP A 46 -0.56 -8.57 5.35
N VAL A 47 0.54 -7.83 5.43
CA VAL A 47 1.70 -8.15 6.29
C VAL A 47 1.62 -7.50 7.68
N GLY A 48 0.56 -6.72 7.95
CA GLY A 48 0.37 -6.02 9.23
C GLY A 48 1.07 -4.66 9.33
N ASP A 49 1.70 -4.16 8.26
CA ASP A 49 2.25 -2.80 8.21
C ASP A 49 1.14 -1.80 7.85
N TYR A 50 0.19 -1.66 8.76
CA TYR A 50 -0.98 -0.79 8.57
C TYR A 50 -0.59 0.68 8.41
N GLY A 51 0.43 1.13 9.14
CA GLY A 51 0.95 2.50 9.03
C GLY A 51 1.43 2.82 7.63
N ARG A 52 2.21 1.91 7.02
CA ARG A 52 2.67 2.09 5.65
C ARG A 52 1.54 1.98 4.63
N SER A 53 0.58 1.07 4.85
CA SER A 53 -0.61 0.99 4.00
C SER A 53 -1.37 2.32 3.94
N ILE A 54 -1.57 2.98 5.10
CA ILE A 54 -2.23 4.29 5.19
C ILE A 54 -1.45 5.37 4.44
N VAL A 55 -0.15 5.51 4.70
CA VAL A 55 0.71 6.53 4.05
C VAL A 55 0.67 6.40 2.53
N VAL A 56 0.75 5.17 2.01
CA VAL A 56 0.74 4.92 0.56
C VAL A 56 -0.66 5.20 -0.03
N CYS A 57 -1.74 4.89 0.70
CA CYS A 57 -3.08 5.27 0.27
C CYS A 57 -3.25 6.80 0.22
N ASP A 58 -2.75 7.54 1.22
CA ASP A 58 -2.77 9.01 1.22
C ASP A 58 -1.99 9.59 0.02
N GLU A 59 -0.83 9.01 -0.30
CA GLU A 59 -0.04 9.38 -1.49
C GLU A 59 -0.83 9.16 -2.78
N LEU A 60 -1.47 7.99 -2.94
CA LEU A 60 -2.32 7.68 -4.11
C LEU A 60 -3.50 8.66 -4.24
N LEU A 61 -4.18 8.97 -3.14
CA LEU A 61 -5.34 9.88 -3.16
C LEU A 61 -4.95 11.33 -3.51
N SER A 62 -3.69 11.71 -3.28
CA SER A 62 -3.16 13.02 -3.67
C SER A 62 -2.90 13.17 -5.19
N MET A 63 -2.93 12.06 -5.95
CA MET A 63 -2.69 12.08 -7.39
C MET A 63 -3.92 12.58 -8.16
N ASN A 64 -3.71 13.52 -9.08
CA ASN A 64 -4.79 14.08 -9.91
C ASN A 64 -5.21 13.12 -11.05
N ASP A 65 -4.31 12.27 -11.53
CA ASP A 65 -4.55 11.36 -12.67
C ASP A 65 -4.91 9.93 -12.25
N LEU A 66 -5.27 9.71 -10.98
CA LEU A 66 -5.75 8.42 -10.50
C LEU A 66 -7.15 8.14 -11.04
N PRO A 67 -7.39 7.03 -11.78
CA PRO A 67 -8.73 6.70 -12.27
C PRO A 67 -9.73 6.55 -11.13
N GLU A 68 -10.95 7.04 -11.32
CA GLU A 68 -11.96 7.08 -10.25
C GLU A 68 -12.24 5.71 -9.63
N ALA A 69 -12.35 4.67 -10.45
CA ALA A 69 -12.52 3.30 -9.97
C ALA A 69 -11.37 2.82 -9.06
N VAL A 70 -10.14 3.30 -9.31
CA VAL A 70 -8.98 2.99 -8.46
C VAL A 70 -9.02 3.85 -7.20
N ARG A 71 -9.40 5.12 -7.30
CA ARG A 71 -9.59 6.02 -6.14
C ARG A 71 -10.56 5.42 -5.13
N GLU A 72 -11.73 4.97 -5.56
CA GLU A 72 -12.71 4.31 -4.69
C GLU A 72 -12.15 3.07 -3.97
N GLN A 73 -11.29 2.30 -4.65
CA GLN A 73 -10.62 1.15 -4.05
C GLN A 73 -9.56 1.57 -3.03
N VAL A 74 -8.80 2.62 -3.32
CA VAL A 74 -7.80 3.18 -2.39
C VAL A 74 -8.47 3.71 -1.13
N GLU A 75 -9.59 4.40 -1.25
CA GLU A 75 -10.36 4.88 -0.08
C GLU A 75 -10.81 3.73 0.81
N LYS A 76 -11.35 2.66 0.23
CA LYS A 76 -11.75 1.45 0.97
C LYS A 76 -10.56 0.79 1.66
N ASN A 77 -9.45 0.61 0.95
CA ASN A 77 -8.22 0.03 1.49
C ASN A 77 -7.68 0.84 2.67
N ARG A 78 -7.70 2.17 2.54
CA ARG A 78 -7.29 3.09 3.60
C ARG A 78 -8.16 2.94 4.85
N VAL A 79 -9.48 2.86 4.69
CA VAL A 79 -10.40 2.65 5.83
C VAL A 79 -10.06 1.36 6.56
N PHE A 80 -9.89 0.25 5.83
CA PHE A 80 -9.50 -1.03 6.46
C PHE A 80 -8.18 -0.93 7.22
N ALA A 81 -7.17 -0.26 6.65
CA ALA A 81 -5.87 -0.09 7.31
C ALA A 81 -5.96 0.78 8.57
N VAL A 82 -6.76 1.85 8.57
CA VAL A 82 -7.01 2.68 9.76
C VAL A 82 -7.73 1.89 10.86
N GLU A 83 -8.75 1.11 10.49
CA GLU A 83 -9.47 0.26 11.44
C GLU A 83 -8.55 -0.76 12.10
N LYS A 84 -7.75 -1.48 11.30
CA LYS A 84 -6.78 -2.45 11.81
C LYS A 84 -5.66 -1.83 12.62
N SER A 85 -5.15 -0.66 12.23
CA SER A 85 -4.16 0.07 13.02
C SER A 85 -4.69 0.41 14.42
N ARG A 86 -5.95 0.84 14.52
CA ARG A 86 -6.60 1.15 15.79
C ARG A 86 -6.83 -0.10 16.65
N GLU A 87 -7.22 -1.21 16.03
CA GLU A 87 -7.35 -2.51 16.72
C GLU A 87 -6.03 -2.99 17.30
N SER A 88 -4.96 -2.95 16.49
CA SER A 88 -3.61 -3.37 16.91
C SER A 88 -3.06 -2.52 18.06
N CYS A 89 -3.36 -1.22 18.07
CA CYS A 89 -2.94 -0.31 19.15
C CYS A 89 -3.67 -0.68 20.46
N ARG A 90 -4.99 -0.85 20.42
CA ARG A 90 -5.79 -1.25 21.60
C ARG A 90 -5.37 -2.60 22.19
N SER A 91 -5.00 -3.57 21.35
CA SER A 91 -4.50 -4.86 21.84
C SER A 91 -3.13 -4.77 22.53
N ALA A 92 -2.28 -3.83 22.11
CA ALA A 92 -0.97 -3.62 22.74
C ALA A 92 -1.13 -2.99 24.13
N ASP A 93 -2.07 -2.05 24.29
CA ASP A 93 -2.34 -1.38 25.57
C ASP A 93 -2.97 -2.32 26.61
N ALA A 94 -3.78 -3.29 26.18
CA ALA A 94 -4.41 -4.27 27.07
C ALA A 94 -3.44 -5.34 27.61
N GLY A 95 -2.27 -5.53 26.98
CA GLY A 95 -1.27 -6.52 27.36
C GLY A 95 -0.28 -6.08 28.46
N GLY A 96 -0.36 -4.82 28.92
CA GLY A 96 0.62 -4.20 29.85
C GLY A 96 0.28 -4.27 31.34
N VAL A 97 -0.87 -4.82 31.75
CA VAL A 97 -1.26 -4.95 33.16
C VAL A 97 -1.18 -6.42 33.56
N GLY A 98 0.02 -6.89 33.89
CA GLY A 98 0.20 -8.27 34.32
C GLY A 98 1.65 -8.71 34.49
N GLN A 99 2.34 -8.17 35.50
CA GLN A 99 3.29 -8.88 36.38
C GLN A 99 3.74 -7.97 37.52
#